data_AF-A0A1M6IP79-F1
#
_entry.id   AF-A0A1M6IP79-F1
#
_cell.length_a   1.000
_cell.length_b   1.000
_cell.length_c   1.000
_cell.angle_alpha   90.00
_cell.angle_beta   90.00
_cell.angle_gamma   90.00
#
_symmetry.space_group_name_H-M   'P 1'
#
loop_
_entity.id
_entity.type
_entity.pdbx_description
1 polymer ?
#
loop_
_entity_poly.entity_id
_entity_poly.type
_entity_poly.pdbx_seq_one_letter_code
_entity_poly.pdbx_strand_id
1 'polypeptide(L)'
;MLCSIFLPPQLEEATFIRRLNRFVAEVLVRGNQELAHVPSSGRMAELLVTGRRVWVNRHRNEGHKTTCRLLLVEYEGILVSVDATLPNRLVGRALQARALEAFSTYETVRAEYSRGHSRFDFYLSGPPGGCLLEVKSVTLVEKGVALFPDAPSTRGTKHLEELAAARREGLQGAVLFVAQREDARCFSPHHGQDPAFAMALQRAAASGVRVLAYRCRVTREAVTLEKEIPVLL
;
A
#
# COMPACT_ATOMS: atom_id res chain seq x y z
N MET A 1 -5.38 -8.58 -15.33
CA MET A 1 -4.69 -8.88 -14.06
C MET A 1 -3.20 -8.78 -14.30
N LEU A 2 -2.51 -7.95 -13.52
CA LEU A 2 -1.10 -7.61 -13.77
C LEU A 2 -0.14 -8.51 -13.00
N CYS A 3 -0.42 -8.73 -11.72
CA CYS A 3 0.42 -9.55 -10.85
C CYS A 3 -0.36 -10.02 -9.62
N SER A 4 -0.04 -11.22 -9.13
CA SER A 4 -0.62 -11.78 -7.91
C SER A 4 0.46 -12.15 -6.89
N ILE A 5 0.13 -11.96 -5.62
CA ILE A 5 0.85 -12.55 -4.49
C ILE A 5 -0.11 -13.48 -3.76
N PHE A 6 0.27 -14.75 -3.68
CA PHE A 6 -0.42 -15.74 -2.88
C PHE A 6 -0.19 -15.44 -1.40
N LEU A 7 -1.29 -15.48 -0.66
CA LEU A 7 -1.27 -15.38 0.79
C LEU A 7 -0.82 -16.74 1.37
N PRO A 8 -0.33 -16.75 2.63
CA PRO A 8 0.01 -18.00 3.29
C PRO A 8 -1.18 -18.98 3.25
N PRO A 9 -0.92 -20.28 3.02
CA PRO A 9 -1.97 -21.28 3.11
C PRO A 9 -2.52 -21.30 4.55
N GLN A 10 -3.80 -21.67 4.68
CA GLN A 10 -4.49 -21.83 5.98
C GLN A 10 -4.64 -20.51 6.75
N LEU A 11 -5.26 -19.51 6.12
CA LEU A 11 -5.74 -18.36 6.87
C LEU A 11 -6.84 -18.78 7.85
N GLU A 12 -6.69 -18.41 9.11
CA GLU A 12 -7.68 -18.65 10.15
C GLU A 12 -8.61 -17.45 10.27
N GLU A 13 -9.92 -17.73 10.24
CA GLU A 13 -10.92 -16.72 10.55
C GLU A 13 -10.86 -16.37 12.04
N ALA A 14 -10.98 -15.07 12.33
CA ALA A 14 -10.94 -14.53 13.66
C ALA A 14 -11.88 -13.33 13.79
N THR A 15 -12.19 -12.96 15.03
CA THR A 15 -12.93 -11.72 15.33
C THR A 15 -11.97 -10.68 15.89
N PHE A 16 -11.93 -9.49 15.29
CA PHE A 16 -11.13 -8.39 15.80
C PHE A 16 -11.70 -7.86 17.12
N ILE A 17 -10.87 -7.75 18.16
CA ILE A 17 -11.30 -7.24 19.47
C ILE A 17 -10.92 -5.76 19.58
N ARG A 18 -9.62 -5.45 19.56
CA ARG A 18 -9.11 -4.08 19.67
C ARG A 18 -7.66 -3.98 19.19
N ARG A 19 -7.23 -2.76 18.85
CA ARG A 19 -5.83 -2.45 18.56
C ARG A 19 -5.14 -1.95 19.82
N LEU A 20 -4.07 -2.61 20.25
CA LEU A 20 -3.31 -2.22 21.45
C LEU A 20 -2.34 -1.08 21.14
N ASN A 21 -1.72 -1.14 19.97
CA ASN A 21 -0.82 -0.11 19.45
C ASN A 21 -0.71 -0.25 17.92
N ARG A 22 0.16 0.53 17.29
CA ARG A 22 0.33 0.52 15.82
C ARG A 22 0.58 -0.88 15.24
N PHE A 23 1.25 -1.77 15.96
CA PHE A 23 1.69 -3.06 15.39
C PHE A 23 1.11 -4.28 16.09
N VAL A 24 0.26 -4.11 17.10
CA VAL A 24 -0.33 -5.22 17.86
C VAL A 24 -1.83 -5.00 18.07
N ALA A 25 -2.61 -6.04 17.79
CA ALA A 25 -4.03 -6.12 18.04
C ALA A 25 -4.38 -7.41 18.81
N GLU A 26 -5.53 -7.39 19.49
CA GLU A 26 -6.17 -8.57 20.04
C GLU A 26 -7.22 -9.08 19.08
N VAL A 27 -7.23 -10.39 18.88
CA VAL A 27 -8.19 -11.11 18.04
C VAL A 27 -8.70 -12.34 18.78
N LEU A 28 -9.92 -12.76 18.48
CA LEU A 28 -10.50 -14.01 18.96
C LEU A 28 -10.38 -15.08 17.86
N VAL A 29 -9.53 -16.08 18.06
CA VAL A 29 -9.31 -17.19 17.13
C VAL A 29 -9.82 -18.47 17.78
N ARG A 30 -10.83 -19.12 17.20
CA ARG A 30 -11.45 -20.35 17.77
C ARG A 30 -11.85 -20.22 19.25
N GLY A 31 -12.33 -19.04 19.65
CA GLY A 31 -12.72 -18.75 21.03
C GLY A 31 -11.58 -18.35 21.99
N ASN A 32 -10.32 -18.35 21.53
CA ASN A 32 -9.18 -17.92 22.32
C ASN A 32 -8.74 -16.51 21.95
N GLN A 33 -8.51 -15.66 22.96
CA GLN A 33 -7.94 -14.34 22.75
C GLN A 33 -6.43 -14.46 22.47
N GLU A 34 -6.02 -13.94 21.33
CA GLU A 34 -4.66 -14.03 20.81
C GLU A 34 -4.11 -12.65 20.39
N LEU A 35 -2.78 -12.51 20.42
CA LEU A 35 -2.11 -11.29 19.95
C LEU A 35 -1.72 -11.43 18.48
N ALA A 36 -2.28 -10.55 17.65
CA ALA A 36 -1.97 -10.46 16.23
C ALA A 36 -1.03 -9.29 15.93
N HIS A 37 -0.01 -9.52 15.13
CA HIS A 37 0.78 -8.46 14.52
C HIS A 37 -0.05 -7.77 13.42
N VAL A 38 -0.11 -6.44 13.46
CA VAL A 38 -0.69 -5.61 12.40
C VAL A 38 0.46 -5.07 11.54
N PRO A 39 0.63 -5.54 10.28
CA PRO A 39 1.73 -5.17 9.40
C PRO A 39 1.55 -3.79 8.73
N SER A 40 1.14 -2.79 9.50
CA SER A 40 0.99 -1.41 9.03
C SER A 40 1.04 -0.42 10.19
N SER A 41 1.63 0.75 9.94
CA SER A 41 1.60 1.89 10.86
C SER A 41 0.36 2.78 10.69
N GLY A 42 -0.43 2.60 9.62
CA GLY A 42 -1.66 3.34 9.34
C GLY A 42 -2.74 3.08 10.39
N ARG A 43 -3.70 4.00 10.53
CA ARG A 43 -4.76 3.95 11.56
C ARG A 43 -5.82 2.91 11.25
N MET A 44 -6.26 2.82 9.99
CA MET A 44 -7.29 1.86 9.54
C MET A 44 -8.53 1.85 10.46
N ALA A 45 -8.96 3.02 10.94
CA ALA A 45 -9.98 3.13 11.97
C ALA A 45 -11.35 2.60 11.50
N GLU A 46 -11.62 2.75 10.21
CA GLU A 46 -12.79 2.24 9.51
C GLU A 46 -12.74 0.73 9.27
N LEU A 47 -11.56 0.09 9.32
CA LEU A 47 -11.35 -1.34 9.09
C LEU A 47 -11.12 -2.13 10.39
N LEU A 48 -10.44 -1.57 11.39
CA LEU A 48 -10.12 -2.26 12.63
C LEU A 48 -11.11 -1.91 13.73
N VAL A 49 -12.38 -2.30 13.52
CA VAL A 49 -13.51 -2.09 14.43
C VAL A 49 -13.83 -3.39 15.17
N THR A 50 -14.08 -3.29 16.48
CA THR A 50 -14.45 -4.42 17.35
C THR A 50 -15.61 -5.25 16.76
N GLY A 51 -15.49 -6.57 16.84
CA GLY A 51 -16.49 -7.51 16.34
C GLY A 51 -16.36 -7.83 14.86
N ARG A 52 -15.48 -7.14 14.11
CA ARG A 52 -15.31 -7.39 12.68
C ARG A 52 -14.55 -8.67 12.40
N ARG A 53 -14.99 -9.39 11.37
CA ARG A 53 -14.33 -10.59 10.88
C ARG A 53 -13.00 -10.26 10.19
N VAL A 54 -11.95 -10.99 10.55
CA VAL A 54 -10.60 -10.83 10.02
C VAL A 54 -9.98 -12.20 9.74
N TRP A 55 -8.91 -12.21 8.95
CA TRP A 55 -8.13 -13.41 8.70
C TRP A 55 -6.69 -13.21 9.15
N VAL A 56 -6.22 -14.19 9.91
CA VAL A 56 -4.88 -14.22 10.48
C VAL A 56 -4.09 -15.42 9.97
N ASN A 57 -2.77 -15.30 9.97
CA ASN A 57 -1.86 -16.41 9.72
C ASN A 57 -0.99 -16.63 10.96
N ARG A 58 -0.93 -17.86 11.48
CA ARG A 58 -0.07 -18.19 12.63
C ARG A 58 1.39 -18.10 12.26
N HIS A 59 2.20 -17.58 13.18
CA HIS A 59 3.65 -17.65 13.04
C HIS A 59 4.10 -19.10 13.20
N ARG A 60 5.07 -19.53 12.38
CA ARG A 60 5.58 -20.92 12.40
C ARG A 60 6.62 -21.16 13.50
N ASN A 61 7.30 -20.12 13.96
CA ASN A 61 8.42 -20.22 14.88
C ASN A 61 8.07 -19.58 16.22
N GLU A 62 8.54 -20.20 17.29
CA GLU A 62 8.53 -19.64 18.64
C GLU A 62 9.55 -18.49 18.71
N GLY A 63 9.14 -17.33 19.22
CA GLY A 63 10.02 -16.15 19.33
C GLY A 63 9.35 -14.82 18.98
N HIS A 64 8.19 -14.84 18.33
CA HIS A 64 7.39 -13.64 18.12
C HIS A 64 6.58 -13.30 19.39
N LYS A 65 6.53 -12.01 19.75
CA LYS A 65 5.66 -11.51 20.84
C LYS A 65 4.16 -11.68 20.54
N THR A 66 3.82 -11.79 19.26
CA THR A 66 2.47 -12.05 18.74
C THR A 66 2.37 -13.49 18.28
N THR A 67 1.20 -14.13 18.40
CA THR A 67 0.98 -15.52 17.98
C THR A 67 0.63 -15.64 16.49
N CYS A 68 0.06 -14.60 15.90
CA CYS A 68 -0.32 -14.57 14.49
C CYS A 68 -0.08 -13.20 13.85
N ARG A 69 -0.31 -13.10 12.54
CA ARG A 69 -0.28 -11.87 11.74
C ARG A 69 -1.66 -11.63 11.13
N LEU A 70 -2.22 -10.44 11.33
CA LEU A 70 -3.48 -10.02 10.70
C LEU A 70 -3.19 -9.62 9.25
N LEU A 71 -3.86 -10.27 8.30
CA LEU A 71 -3.61 -10.07 6.87
C LEU A 71 -4.79 -9.44 6.13
N LEU A 72 -6.02 -9.90 6.45
CA LEU A 72 -7.24 -9.46 5.78
C LEU A 72 -8.29 -9.04 6.80
N VAL A 73 -9.13 -8.10 6.39
CA VAL A 73 -10.31 -7.64 7.13
C VAL A 73 -11.52 -7.71 6.20
N GLU A 74 -12.66 -8.18 6.71
CA GLU A 74 -13.92 -8.08 5.98
C GLU A 74 -14.53 -6.69 6.16
N TYR A 75 -14.88 -6.03 5.06
CA TYR A 75 -15.52 -4.73 5.08
C TYR A 75 -16.65 -4.73 4.06
N GLU A 76 -17.89 -4.52 4.51
CA GLU A 76 -19.07 -4.41 3.62
C GLU A 76 -19.18 -5.52 2.56
N GLY A 77 -18.84 -6.77 2.93
CA GLY A 77 -18.92 -7.93 2.04
C GLY A 77 -17.70 -8.16 1.14
N ILE A 78 -16.68 -7.29 1.19
CA ILE A 78 -15.41 -7.48 0.48
C ILE A 78 -14.25 -7.75 1.45
N LEU A 79 -13.13 -8.20 0.91
CA LEU A 79 -11.88 -8.36 1.65
C LEU A 79 -10.94 -7.17 1.39
N VAL A 80 -10.30 -6.69 2.45
CA VAL A 80 -9.27 -5.65 2.40
C VAL A 80 -7.98 -6.21 2.95
N SER A 81 -6.86 -6.09 2.22
CA SER A 81 -5.55 -6.40 2.80
C SER A 81 -5.01 -5.23 3.60
N VAL A 82 -4.56 -5.52 4.82
CA VAL A 82 -3.98 -4.51 5.73
C VAL A 82 -2.45 -4.53 5.75
N ASP A 83 -1.83 -5.31 4.87
CA ASP A 83 -0.38 -5.45 4.80
C ASP A 83 0.23 -4.30 4.00
N ALA A 84 0.76 -3.30 4.69
CA ALA A 84 1.37 -2.14 4.05
C ALA A 84 2.65 -2.48 3.27
N THR A 85 3.22 -3.68 3.46
CA THR A 85 4.42 -4.15 2.74
C THR A 85 4.09 -4.87 1.43
N LEU A 86 2.84 -5.30 1.26
CA LEU A 86 2.38 -6.07 0.11
C LEU A 86 2.39 -5.27 -1.21
N PRO A 87 2.01 -3.98 -1.24
CA PRO A 87 2.09 -3.16 -2.46
C PRO A 87 3.46 -3.15 -3.11
N ASN A 88 4.55 -2.99 -2.35
CA ASN A 88 5.91 -3.01 -2.90
C ASN A 88 6.21 -4.33 -3.58
N ARG A 89 5.81 -5.45 -2.97
CA ARG A 89 6.03 -6.78 -3.56
C ARG A 89 5.23 -6.97 -4.85
N LEU A 90 3.96 -6.51 -4.88
CA LEU A 90 3.11 -6.57 -6.08
C LEU A 90 3.70 -5.75 -7.22
N VAL A 91 4.05 -4.49 -6.93
CA VAL A 91 4.64 -3.57 -7.90
C VAL A 91 5.99 -4.09 -8.38
N GLY A 92 6.86 -4.55 -7.48
CA GLY A 92 8.16 -5.13 -7.83
C GLY A 92 8.05 -6.29 -8.81
N ARG A 93 7.13 -7.23 -8.57
CA ARG A 93 6.87 -8.34 -9.52
C ARG A 93 6.28 -7.85 -10.83
N ALA A 94 5.34 -6.90 -10.80
CA ALA A 94 4.74 -6.34 -12.01
C ALA A 94 5.76 -5.57 -12.87
N LEU A 95 6.70 -4.85 -12.24
CA LEU A 95 7.82 -4.18 -12.91
C LEU A 95 8.78 -5.18 -13.56
N GLN A 96 9.17 -6.24 -12.83
CA GLN A 96 10.04 -7.30 -13.37
C GLN A 96 9.41 -7.99 -14.58
N ALA A 97 8.10 -8.21 -14.55
CA ALA A 97 7.34 -8.79 -15.66
C ALA A 97 7.00 -7.76 -16.77
N ARG A 98 7.41 -6.49 -16.63
CA ARG A 98 7.04 -5.37 -17.52
C ARG A 98 5.52 -5.25 -17.76
N ALA A 99 4.73 -5.65 -16.76
CA ALA A 99 3.27 -5.68 -16.83
C ALA A 99 2.64 -4.30 -16.57
N LEU A 100 3.37 -3.37 -15.95
CA LEU A 100 2.92 -1.99 -15.80
C LEU A 100 3.29 -1.21 -17.06
N GLU A 101 2.30 -0.93 -17.91
CA GLU A 101 2.49 -0.25 -19.20
C GLU A 101 3.30 1.04 -19.06
N ALA A 102 2.97 1.85 -18.05
CA ALA A 102 3.66 3.10 -17.72
C ALA A 102 5.18 2.92 -17.51
N PHE A 103 5.64 1.73 -17.13
CA PHE A 103 7.03 1.42 -16.84
C PHE A 103 7.62 0.32 -17.75
N SER A 104 6.90 -0.09 -18.79
CA SER A 104 7.25 -1.24 -19.63
C SER A 104 8.56 -1.06 -20.42
N THR A 105 8.97 0.18 -20.69
CA THR A 105 10.23 0.51 -21.40
C THR A 105 11.45 0.43 -20.51
N TYR A 106 11.28 0.36 -19.18
CA TYR A 106 12.40 0.23 -18.26
C TYR A 106 12.95 -1.20 -18.28
N GLU A 107 14.27 -1.30 -18.33
CA GLU A 107 14.98 -2.56 -18.53
C GLU A 107 15.41 -3.17 -17.21
N THR A 108 15.77 -2.34 -16.23
CA THR A 108 16.29 -2.77 -14.93
C THR A 108 15.47 -2.17 -13.79
N VAL A 109 15.32 -2.96 -12.72
CA VAL A 109 14.58 -2.58 -11.51
C VAL A 109 15.50 -2.82 -10.30
N ARG A 110 15.75 -1.76 -9.53
CA ARG A 110 16.51 -1.84 -8.26
C ARG A 110 15.57 -1.45 -7.13
N ALA A 111 15.32 -2.36 -6.19
CA ALA A 111 14.51 -2.08 -5.00
C ALA A 111 15.31 -1.34 -3.92
N GLU A 112 14.62 -0.66 -3.01
CA GLU A 112 15.17 0.02 -1.83
C GLU A 112 16.33 0.97 -2.17
N TYR A 113 16.13 1.82 -3.20
CA TYR A 113 17.16 2.69 -3.74
C TYR A 113 17.30 3.99 -2.92
N SER A 114 18.48 4.22 -2.37
CA SER A 114 18.80 5.44 -1.62
C SER A 114 19.26 6.57 -2.53
N ARG A 115 18.68 7.76 -2.35
CA ARG A 115 19.12 9.00 -3.01
C ARG A 115 18.96 10.18 -2.06
N GLY A 116 20.02 10.97 -1.89
CA GLY A 116 20.03 12.04 -0.90
C GLY A 116 19.76 11.50 0.50
N HIS A 117 18.73 12.01 1.15
CA HIS A 117 18.36 11.65 2.53
C HIS A 117 17.18 10.68 2.62
N SER A 118 16.78 10.05 1.52
CA SER A 118 15.62 9.17 1.49
C SER A 118 15.92 7.89 0.74
N ARG A 119 15.08 6.89 1.02
CA ARG A 119 15.08 5.59 0.36
C ARG A 119 13.74 5.43 -0.33
N PHE A 120 13.80 5.37 -1.66
CA PHE A 120 12.66 5.11 -2.52
C PHE A 120 12.48 3.60 -2.70
N ASP A 121 11.25 3.19 -2.95
CA ASP A 121 10.93 1.76 -3.09
C ASP A 121 11.63 1.16 -4.31
N PHE A 122 11.71 1.90 -5.43
CA PHE A 122 12.38 1.46 -6.65
C PHE A 122 13.15 2.56 -7.37
N TYR A 123 14.22 2.16 -8.05
CA TYR A 123 14.84 2.90 -9.14
C TYR A 123 14.80 2.05 -10.41
N LEU A 124 14.27 2.64 -11.48
CA LEU A 124 14.15 2.01 -12.79
C LEU A 124 15.18 2.63 -13.75
N SER A 125 15.85 1.80 -14.56
CA SER A 125 16.77 2.31 -15.61
C SER A 125 16.39 1.74 -16.97
N GLY A 126 16.49 2.59 -18.00
CA GLY A 126 16.05 2.34 -19.37
C GLY A 126 15.48 3.62 -19.98
N PRO A 127 15.06 3.62 -21.26
CA PRO A 127 14.44 4.78 -21.89
C PRO A 127 13.19 5.25 -21.12
N PRO A 128 12.99 6.57 -20.92
CA PRO A 128 13.78 7.70 -21.43
C PRO A 128 14.96 8.12 -20.54
N GLY A 129 15.26 7.39 -19.48
CA GLY A 129 16.27 7.72 -18.47
C GLY A 129 15.80 7.28 -17.08
N GLY A 130 16.68 7.35 -16.08
CA GLY A 130 16.40 6.83 -14.73
C GLY A 130 15.10 7.36 -14.09
N CYS A 131 14.35 6.50 -13.42
CA CYS A 131 13.11 6.85 -12.72
C CYS A 131 13.16 6.45 -11.26
N LEU A 132 12.90 7.40 -10.36
CA LEU A 132 12.57 7.10 -8.97
C LEU A 132 11.09 6.77 -8.86
N LEU A 133 10.76 5.68 -8.17
CA LEU A 133 9.38 5.24 -7.96
C LEU A 133 9.14 4.98 -6.47
N GLU A 134 8.13 5.67 -5.94
CA GLU A 134 7.59 5.46 -4.60
C GLU A 134 6.22 4.75 -4.68
N VAL A 135 5.99 3.77 -3.83
CA VAL A 135 4.74 3.02 -3.71
C VAL A 135 4.07 3.36 -2.39
N LYS A 136 2.76 3.63 -2.43
CA LYS A 136 1.95 3.94 -1.24
C LYS A 136 0.84 2.92 -1.07
N SER A 137 0.76 2.35 0.13
CA SER A 137 -0.37 1.50 0.52
C SER A 137 -1.60 2.35 0.83
N VAL A 138 -2.73 2.03 0.22
CA VAL A 138 -4.01 2.69 0.46
C VAL A 138 -5.06 1.67 0.90
N THR A 139 -5.71 1.93 2.03
CA THR A 139 -6.79 1.08 2.57
C THR A 139 -8.07 1.85 2.85
N LEU A 140 -7.95 3.17 3.08
CA LEU A 140 -9.07 4.08 3.25
C LEU A 140 -9.77 4.31 1.90
N VAL A 141 -11.04 3.93 1.84
CA VAL A 141 -11.93 4.18 0.70
C VAL A 141 -13.24 4.72 1.23
N GLU A 142 -13.68 5.85 0.71
CA GLU A 142 -14.97 6.47 1.04
C GLU A 142 -15.80 6.63 -0.23
N LYS A 143 -16.97 5.99 -0.28
CA LYS A 143 -17.89 6.05 -1.43
C LYS A 143 -17.20 5.73 -2.78
N GLY A 144 -16.24 4.80 -2.75
CA GLY A 144 -15.45 4.38 -3.92
C GLY A 144 -14.22 5.25 -4.23
N VAL A 145 -13.92 6.28 -3.43
CA VAL A 145 -12.72 7.11 -3.57
C VAL A 145 -11.65 6.59 -2.61
N ALA A 146 -10.54 6.08 -3.14
CA ALA A 146 -9.37 5.73 -2.36
C ALA A 146 -8.63 7.00 -1.91
N LEU A 147 -8.37 7.11 -0.61
CA LEU A 147 -7.83 8.31 0.02
C LEU A 147 -6.49 8.04 0.68
N PHE A 148 -5.52 8.92 0.46
CA PHE A 148 -4.23 8.86 1.14
C PHE A 148 -3.73 10.25 1.56
N PRO A 149 -3.17 10.41 2.77
CA PRO A 149 -2.99 9.38 3.79
C PRO A 149 -4.22 9.25 4.73
N ASP A 150 -4.23 8.21 5.56
CA ASP A 150 -5.22 8.01 6.65
C ASP A 150 -4.77 8.63 7.99
N ALA A 151 -3.57 9.21 8.03
CA ALA A 151 -3.01 10.02 9.11
C ALA A 151 -1.91 10.94 8.54
N PRO A 152 -1.56 12.08 9.18
CA PRO A 152 -0.55 12.98 8.66
C PRO A 152 0.80 12.27 8.41
N SER A 153 1.41 12.52 7.25
CA SER A 153 2.58 11.80 6.74
C SER A 153 3.68 12.76 6.28
N THR A 154 4.42 13.31 7.23
CA THR A 154 5.59 14.17 6.95
C THR A 154 6.63 13.50 6.06
N ARG A 155 6.86 12.19 6.25
CA ARG A 155 7.73 11.38 5.39
C ARG A 155 7.19 11.28 3.96
N GLY A 156 5.88 11.10 3.79
CA GLY A 156 5.24 11.07 2.48
C GLY A 156 5.43 12.39 1.73
N THR A 157 5.20 13.51 2.42
CA THR A 157 5.40 14.87 1.89
C THR A 157 6.83 15.08 1.43
N LYS A 158 7.82 14.72 2.26
CA LYS A 158 9.24 14.82 1.91
C LYS A 158 9.60 14.02 0.65
N HIS A 159 9.12 12.78 0.55
CA HIS A 159 9.40 11.96 -0.64
C HIS A 159 8.81 12.59 -1.92
N LEU A 160 7.63 13.20 -1.86
CA LEU A 160 7.03 13.89 -3.02
C LEU A 160 7.86 15.10 -3.46
N GLU A 161 8.37 15.88 -2.52
CA GLU A 161 9.22 17.03 -2.80
C GLU A 161 10.56 16.60 -3.42
N GLU A 162 11.13 15.49 -2.95
CA GLU A 162 12.35 14.90 -3.53
C GLU A 162 12.12 14.31 -4.92
N LEU A 163 10.94 13.71 -5.19
CA LEU A 163 10.56 13.30 -6.56
C LEU A 163 10.45 14.51 -7.49
N ALA A 164 9.85 15.61 -7.02
CA ALA A 164 9.75 16.85 -7.78
C ALA A 164 11.15 17.46 -8.05
N ALA A 165 12.06 17.40 -7.06
CA ALA A 165 13.45 17.81 -7.23
C ALA A 165 14.20 16.95 -8.26
N ALA A 166 14.01 15.62 -8.21
CA ALA A 166 14.60 14.70 -9.17
C ALA A 166 14.19 15.01 -10.62
N ARG A 167 12.94 15.42 -10.85
CA ARG A 167 12.49 15.86 -12.19
C ARG A 167 13.28 17.06 -12.71
N ARG A 168 13.61 18.04 -11.86
CA ARG A 168 14.42 19.21 -12.23
C ARG A 168 15.86 18.86 -12.57
N GLU A 169 16.36 17.74 -12.03
CA GLU A 169 17.71 17.22 -12.27
C GLU A 169 17.77 16.26 -13.46
N GLY A 170 16.68 16.12 -14.24
CA GLY A 170 16.63 15.31 -15.46
C GLY A 170 16.23 13.84 -15.24
N LEU A 171 16.04 13.39 -14.00
CA LEU A 171 15.45 12.06 -13.75
C LEU A 171 13.95 12.08 -14.00
N GLN A 172 13.37 10.92 -14.26
CA GLN A 172 11.94 10.69 -14.13
C GLN A 172 11.57 10.45 -12.66
N GLY A 173 10.30 10.68 -12.32
CA GLY A 173 9.78 10.46 -10.97
C GLY A 173 8.35 9.97 -11.04
N ALA A 174 8.00 9.01 -10.20
CA ALA A 174 6.66 8.47 -10.10
C ALA A 174 6.27 8.15 -8.65
N VAL A 175 4.98 8.31 -8.36
CA VAL A 175 4.34 7.79 -7.15
C VAL A 175 3.16 6.93 -7.56
N LEU A 176 3.06 5.72 -6.99
CA LEU A 176 2.03 4.74 -7.29
C LEU A 176 1.26 4.36 -6.02
N PHE A 177 -0.01 4.69 -5.99
CA PHE A 177 -0.94 4.35 -4.90
C PHE A 177 -1.60 3.00 -5.18
N VAL A 178 -1.53 2.08 -4.23
CA VAL A 178 -2.15 0.74 -4.34
C VAL A 178 -3.28 0.63 -3.33
N ALA A 179 -4.52 0.73 -3.82
CA ALA A 179 -5.71 0.44 -3.05
C ALA A 179 -5.86 -1.08 -2.89
N GLN A 180 -5.66 -1.58 -1.68
CA GLN A 180 -5.64 -3.02 -1.38
C GLN A 180 -7.04 -3.61 -1.17
N ARG A 181 -7.99 -3.22 -2.04
CA ARG A 181 -9.42 -3.56 -2.02
C ARG A 181 -10.06 -3.24 -3.38
N GLU A 182 -11.15 -3.92 -3.69
CA GLU A 182 -11.73 -3.94 -5.05
C GLU A 182 -12.75 -2.82 -5.33
N ASP A 183 -13.32 -2.23 -4.27
CA ASP A 183 -14.34 -1.18 -4.33
C ASP A 183 -13.80 0.22 -4.61
N ALA A 184 -12.47 0.39 -4.64
CA ALA A 184 -11.83 1.62 -5.11
C ALA A 184 -12.07 1.85 -6.60
N ARG A 185 -12.69 2.98 -6.95
CA ARG A 185 -13.02 3.39 -8.32
C ARG A 185 -12.12 4.50 -8.83
N CYS A 186 -11.62 5.36 -7.96
CA CYS A 186 -10.63 6.40 -8.23
C CYS A 186 -9.79 6.65 -6.98
N PHE A 187 -8.75 7.46 -7.12
CA PHE A 187 -7.88 7.89 -6.03
C PHE A 187 -7.87 9.42 -5.91
N SER A 188 -7.77 9.94 -4.69
CA SER A 188 -7.55 11.35 -4.41
C SER A 188 -6.70 11.54 -3.15
N PRO A 189 -5.83 12.58 -3.06
CA PRO A 189 -5.18 12.90 -1.81
C PRO A 189 -6.20 13.31 -0.75
N HIS A 190 -6.00 12.87 0.50
CA HIS A 190 -6.91 13.17 1.59
C HIS A 190 -6.64 14.57 2.16
N HIS A 191 -7.17 15.60 1.51
CA HIS A 191 -7.00 17.01 1.93
C HIS A 191 -7.39 17.26 3.39
N GLY A 192 -8.50 16.69 3.86
CA GLY A 192 -8.96 16.86 5.24
C GLY A 192 -8.02 16.24 6.29
N GLN A 193 -7.27 15.20 5.92
CA GLN A 193 -6.37 14.49 6.83
C GLN A 193 -4.94 15.03 6.81
N ASP A 194 -4.43 15.42 5.64
CA ASP A 194 -3.10 16.00 5.49
C ASP A 194 -3.06 17.00 4.30
N PRO A 195 -3.41 18.28 4.54
CA PRO A 195 -3.33 19.31 3.52
C PRO A 195 -1.93 19.49 2.93
N ALA A 196 -0.88 19.30 3.74
CA ALA A 196 0.51 19.48 3.32
C ALA A 196 0.91 18.39 2.31
N PHE A 197 0.55 17.13 2.59
CA PHE A 197 0.75 16.03 1.64
C PHE A 197 -0.02 16.27 0.34
N ALA A 198 -1.28 16.69 0.42
CA ALA A 198 -2.12 16.92 -0.76
C ALA A 198 -1.53 18.01 -1.67
N MET A 199 -1.14 19.14 -1.09
CA MET A 199 -0.46 20.22 -1.84
C MET A 199 0.88 19.76 -2.42
N ALA A 200 1.66 18.96 -1.69
CA ALA A 200 2.93 18.44 -2.21
C ALA A 200 2.72 17.48 -3.38
N LEU A 201 1.65 16.68 -3.38
CA LEU A 201 1.31 15.78 -4.47
C LEU A 201 0.92 16.58 -5.73
N GLN A 202 0.10 17.62 -5.58
CA GLN A 202 -0.25 18.54 -6.67
C GLN A 202 1.00 19.22 -7.26
N ARG A 203 1.91 19.72 -6.41
CA ARG A 203 3.18 20.33 -6.87
C ARG A 203 4.08 19.32 -7.58
N ALA A 204 4.18 18.09 -7.07
CA ALA A 204 4.95 17.04 -7.70
C ALA A 204 4.39 16.70 -9.09
N ALA A 205 3.08 16.52 -9.21
CA ALA A 205 2.41 16.30 -10.48
C ALA A 205 2.66 17.44 -11.47
N ALA A 206 2.51 18.70 -11.04
CA ALA A 206 2.80 19.89 -11.85
C ALA A 206 4.28 19.97 -12.30
N SER A 207 5.20 19.38 -11.54
CA SER A 207 6.62 19.26 -11.91
C SER A 207 6.92 18.10 -12.87
N GLY A 208 5.89 17.38 -13.31
CA GLY A 208 6.00 16.23 -14.21
C GLY A 208 6.34 14.91 -13.51
N VAL A 209 6.13 14.81 -12.19
CA VAL A 209 6.10 13.50 -11.50
C VAL A 209 4.84 12.77 -11.91
N ARG A 210 4.97 11.52 -12.35
CA ARG A 210 3.81 10.70 -12.71
C ARG A 210 3.08 10.23 -11.45
N VAL A 211 1.77 10.45 -11.40
CA VAL A 211 0.91 9.97 -10.30
C VAL A 211 0.01 8.87 -10.85
N LEU A 212 0.13 7.67 -10.28
CA LEU A 212 -0.65 6.49 -10.69
C LEU A 212 -1.40 5.94 -9.49
N ALA A 213 -2.53 5.30 -9.75
CA ALA A 213 -3.27 4.55 -8.74
C ALA A 213 -3.78 3.24 -9.32
N TYR A 214 -3.67 2.17 -8.55
CA TYR A 214 -4.17 0.85 -8.91
C TYR A 214 -5.03 0.31 -7.78
N ARG A 215 -6.06 -0.45 -8.13
CA ARG A 215 -6.82 -1.25 -7.19
C ARG A 215 -6.41 -2.72 -7.24
N CYS A 216 -6.62 -3.41 -6.14
CA CYS A 216 -6.41 -4.84 -6.03
C CYS A 216 -7.72 -5.61 -5.95
N ARG A 217 -7.75 -6.79 -6.55
CA ARG A 217 -8.70 -7.83 -6.18
C ARG A 217 -8.13 -8.62 -5.02
N VAL A 218 -8.92 -8.84 -3.97
CA VAL A 218 -8.49 -9.49 -2.74
C VAL A 218 -9.34 -10.73 -2.49
N THR A 219 -8.67 -11.86 -2.30
CA THR A 219 -9.28 -13.14 -1.97
C THR A 219 -8.55 -13.72 -0.76
N ARG A 220 -9.01 -14.86 -0.23
CA ARG A 220 -8.31 -15.55 0.87
C ARG A 220 -7.04 -16.24 0.37
N GLU A 221 -6.95 -16.47 -0.94
CA GLU A 221 -5.85 -17.17 -1.61
C GLU A 221 -4.77 -16.20 -2.08
N ALA A 222 -5.14 -15.04 -2.59
CA ALA A 222 -4.22 -14.08 -3.17
C ALA A 222 -4.72 -12.63 -3.15
N VAL A 223 -3.76 -11.72 -3.23
CA VAL A 223 -3.99 -10.32 -3.59
C VAL A 223 -3.42 -10.08 -4.98
N THR A 224 -4.24 -9.52 -5.86
CA THR A 224 -3.91 -9.32 -7.27
C THR A 224 -4.00 -7.85 -7.62
N LEU A 225 -2.92 -7.27 -8.14
CA LEU A 225 -2.92 -5.95 -8.75
C LEU A 225 -3.76 -6.02 -10.04
N GLU A 226 -4.95 -5.43 -10.01
CA GLU A 226 -5.98 -5.70 -11.00
C GLU A 226 -5.98 -4.67 -12.13
N LYS A 227 -6.24 -3.41 -11.78
CA LYS A 227 -6.57 -2.35 -12.73
C LYS A 227 -6.08 -0.99 -12.25
N GLU A 228 -5.63 -0.16 -13.18
CA GLU A 228 -5.41 1.27 -12.96
C GLU A 228 -6.74 1.98 -12.72
N ILE A 229 -6.77 2.88 -11.74
CA ILE A 229 -7.93 3.71 -11.41
C ILE A 229 -7.59 5.19 -11.62
N PRO A 230 -8.54 6.03 -12.03
CA PRO A 230 -8.30 7.46 -12.23
C PRO A 230 -7.77 8.15 -10.97
N VAL A 231 -6.84 9.08 -11.17
CA VAL A 231 -6.29 9.94 -10.11
C VAL A 231 -6.96 11.32 -10.21
N LEU A 232 -7.50 11.81 -9.10
CA LEU A 232 -8.16 13.10 -8.95
C LEU A 232 -7.33 13.96 -7.99
N LEU A 233 -6.55 14.89 -8.54
CA LEU A 233 -5.69 15.81 -7.78
C LEU A 233 -6.38 17.13 -7.46
#